data_AF-A0AA43JRD5-F1
#
_entry.id   AF-A0AA43JRD5-F1
#
_cell.length_a   1.000
_cell.length_b   1.000
_cell.length_c   1.000
_cell.angle_alpha   90.00
_cell.angle_beta   90.00
_cell.angle_gamma   90.00
#
_symmetry.space_group_name_H-M   'P 1'
#
loop_
_entity.id
_entity.type
_entity.pdbx_description
1 polymer ?
#
loop_
_entity_poly.entity_id
_entity_poly.type
_entity_poly.pdbx_seq_one_letter_code
_entity_poly.pdbx_strand_id
1 'polypeptide(L)'
;MNYKTISTQDLLLKVVVLSTILTIAGYGAQAAEKWELTSPLVVAASKGETAKVEDLLNQGAVVNDKNKSGETALTAAAGNGHLETVILLLSRGADIHQSDLFKRTALMRASGEDFFDVMYKNSVRSHERIMKREKVDIDLNELIFANSGNVSIVRLLLSKGARVNEMDSNDSTALMRAVNSDSADVALLLIEKGARLEVKDNMGQAPLHLAAYMGKLEMVALLIENNAVIDYKTMFGKTPLMFAAERNFLDVVKLLLKKGAKINSKDDRGNTALSLAIRSGHGEMVEFLRKSGSKLPSIDSKNILETMINAVMGGDMGLIKEIVSKGVDINRKTEEGWTALLVAANVGNLEAA
;
A
#
# COMPACT_ATOMS: atom_id res chain seq x y z
N MET A 1 -10.46 -45.65 -2.36
CA MET A 1 -10.23 -44.41 -1.56
C MET A 1 -11.57 -44.01 -0.98
N ASN A 2 -11.81 -44.35 0.29
CA ASN A 2 -13.08 -44.08 0.98
C ASN A 2 -13.13 -42.61 1.40
N TYR A 3 -13.91 -41.81 0.68
CA TYR A 3 -14.44 -40.57 1.25
C TYR A 3 -15.45 -40.98 2.32
N LYS A 4 -15.12 -40.77 3.61
CA LYS A 4 -16.13 -40.82 4.67
C LYS A 4 -17.10 -39.68 4.39
N THR A 5 -18.24 -40.01 3.78
CA THR A 5 -19.42 -39.16 3.76
C THR A 5 -19.77 -38.83 5.20
N ILE A 6 -19.60 -37.57 5.59
CA ILE A 6 -20.08 -37.06 6.87
C ILE A 6 -21.59 -37.31 6.86
N SER A 7 -22.06 -38.11 7.82
CA SER A 7 -23.47 -38.45 7.92
C SER A 7 -24.29 -37.17 8.09
N THR A 8 -25.47 -37.10 7.47
CA THR A 8 -26.43 -36.01 7.72
C THR A 8 -26.76 -35.90 9.22
N GLN A 9 -26.65 -36.99 9.98
CA GLN A 9 -26.73 -36.97 11.44
C GLN A 9 -25.58 -36.21 12.12
N ASP A 10 -24.34 -36.24 11.62
CA ASP A 10 -23.21 -35.50 12.19
C ASP A 10 -23.33 -33.99 11.95
N LEU A 11 -23.87 -33.60 10.79
CA LEU A 11 -24.21 -32.20 10.48
C LEU A 11 -25.36 -31.71 11.35
N LEU A 12 -26.41 -32.53 11.52
CA LEU A 12 -27.53 -32.24 12.43
C LEU A 12 -27.07 -32.15 13.89
N LEU A 13 -26.16 -33.02 14.34
CA LEU A 13 -25.64 -32.99 15.70
C LEU A 13 -24.85 -31.71 15.97
N LYS A 14 -24.03 -31.26 15.01
CA LYS A 14 -23.29 -29.99 15.13
C LYS A 14 -24.22 -28.78 15.18
N VAL A 15 -25.26 -28.75 14.34
CA VAL A 15 -26.25 -27.65 14.31
C VAL A 15 -27.06 -27.61 15.62
N VAL A 16 -27.50 -28.76 16.12
CA VAL A 16 -28.27 -28.86 17.36
C VAL A 16 -27.43 -28.47 18.58
N VAL A 17 -26.16 -28.90 18.64
CA VAL A 17 -25.25 -28.53 19.74
C VAL A 17 -24.95 -27.02 19.71
N LEU A 18 -24.77 -26.42 18.53
CA LEU A 18 -24.52 -24.97 18.41
C LEU A 18 -25.75 -24.14 18.79
N SER A 19 -26.96 -24.56 18.39
CA SER A 19 -28.20 -23.85 18.72
C SER A 19 -28.53 -23.94 20.21
N THR A 20 -28.22 -25.07 20.87
CA THR A 20 -28.38 -25.21 22.32
C THR A 20 -27.38 -24.37 23.10
N ILE A 21 -26.12 -24.28 22.67
CA ILE A 21 -25.12 -23.38 23.29
C ILE A 21 -25.56 -21.92 23.21
N LEU A 22 -26.07 -21.47 22.06
CA LEU A 22 -26.56 -20.09 21.87
C LEU A 22 -27.83 -19.78 22.68
N THR A 23 -28.71 -20.77 22.86
CA THR A 23 -29.92 -20.65 23.67
C THR A 23 -29.59 -20.56 25.16
N ILE A 24 -28.60 -21.32 25.64
CA ILE A 24 -28.12 -21.30 27.03
C ILE A 24 -27.41 -19.96 27.35
N ALA A 25 -26.76 -19.35 26.36
CA ALA A 25 -26.12 -18.03 26.49
C ALA A 25 -27.10 -16.83 26.40
N GLY A 26 -28.42 -17.06 26.33
CA GLY A 26 -29.44 -16.00 26.37
C GLY A 26 -29.71 -15.30 25.03
N TYR A 27 -29.22 -15.82 23.91
CA TYR A 27 -29.47 -15.26 22.59
C TYR A 27 -30.63 -16.01 21.91
N GLY A 28 -31.72 -15.30 21.58
CA GLY A 28 -32.91 -15.90 20.96
C GLY A 28 -32.65 -16.48 19.56
N ALA A 29 -33.48 -17.45 19.13
CA ALA A 29 -33.33 -18.18 17.86
C ALA A 29 -33.24 -17.30 16.60
N GLN A 30 -33.82 -16.09 16.62
CA GLN A 30 -33.71 -15.11 15.53
C GLN A 30 -32.34 -14.40 15.47
N ALA A 31 -31.57 -14.40 16.56
CA ALA A 31 -30.17 -13.99 16.54
C ALA A 31 -29.31 -15.09 15.89
N ALA A 32 -29.60 -16.37 16.10
CA ALA A 32 -28.81 -17.47 15.53
C ALA A 32 -28.74 -17.42 13.99
N GLU A 33 -29.84 -17.20 13.26
CA GLU A 33 -29.83 -17.09 11.79
C GLU A 33 -29.09 -15.85 11.25
N LYS A 34 -29.04 -14.75 12.02
CA LYS A 34 -28.28 -13.54 11.65
C LYS A 34 -26.80 -13.65 12.06
N TRP A 35 -26.49 -14.53 13.02
CA TRP A 35 -25.17 -14.74 13.63
C TRP A 35 -24.46 -16.03 13.16
N GLU A 36 -25.11 -16.86 12.35
CA GLU A 36 -24.50 -17.97 11.58
C GLU A 36 -23.39 -17.51 10.59
N LEU A 37 -23.04 -16.22 10.60
CA LEU A 37 -22.27 -15.54 9.55
C LEU A 37 -21.04 -14.78 10.05
N THR A 38 -20.76 -14.76 11.36
CA THR A 38 -19.59 -14.09 11.95
C THR A 38 -19.03 -14.93 13.10
N SER A 39 -17.81 -15.45 12.95
CA SER A 39 -17.14 -16.20 14.03
C SER A 39 -16.99 -15.31 15.28
N PRO A 40 -17.66 -15.63 16.41
CA PRO A 40 -17.59 -14.82 17.63
C PRO A 40 -16.16 -14.66 18.16
N LEU A 41 -15.35 -15.71 17.97
CA LEU A 41 -13.94 -15.71 18.33
C LEU A 41 -13.15 -14.68 17.50
N VAL A 42 -13.38 -14.61 16.19
CA VAL A 42 -12.73 -13.63 15.31
C VAL A 42 -13.14 -12.21 15.67
N VAL A 43 -14.43 -11.98 15.98
CA VAL A 43 -14.93 -10.65 16.37
C VAL A 43 -14.36 -10.20 17.72
N ALA A 44 -14.31 -11.09 18.72
CA ALA A 44 -13.69 -10.78 20.00
C ALA A 44 -12.19 -10.48 19.82
N ALA A 45 -11.50 -11.25 18.99
CA ALA A 45 -10.09 -11.07 18.71
C ALA A 45 -9.78 -9.78 17.93
N SER A 46 -10.62 -9.37 16.97
CA SER A 46 -10.44 -8.11 16.24
C SER A 46 -10.58 -6.88 17.14
N LYS A 47 -11.35 -7.00 18.23
CA LYS A 47 -11.57 -5.95 19.22
C LYS A 47 -10.57 -5.97 20.39
N GLY A 48 -9.71 -6.99 20.48
CA GLY A 48 -8.79 -7.14 21.59
C GLY A 48 -9.47 -7.54 22.91
N GLU A 49 -10.68 -8.11 22.86
CA GLU A 49 -11.42 -8.58 24.04
C GLU A 49 -10.79 -9.88 24.60
N THR A 50 -9.54 -9.84 25.07
CA THR A 50 -8.72 -11.02 25.42
C THR A 50 -9.41 -11.99 26.38
N ALA A 51 -10.07 -11.49 27.43
CA ALA A 51 -10.80 -12.33 28.39
C ALA A 51 -11.94 -13.10 27.71
N LYS A 52 -12.67 -12.45 26.79
CA LYS A 52 -13.75 -13.09 26.04
C LYS A 52 -13.23 -14.08 25.02
N VAL A 53 -12.08 -13.79 24.39
CA VAL A 53 -11.38 -14.76 23.52
C VAL A 53 -11.02 -16.00 24.32
N GLU A 54 -10.50 -15.84 25.53
CA GLU A 54 -10.19 -16.95 26.45
C GLU A 54 -11.43 -17.76 26.81
N ASP A 55 -12.52 -17.10 27.23
CA ASP A 55 -13.78 -17.76 27.58
C ASP A 55 -14.36 -18.55 26.41
N LEU A 56 -14.35 -17.97 25.20
CA LEU A 56 -14.84 -18.64 23.99
C LEU A 56 -14.02 -19.90 23.66
N LEU A 57 -12.69 -19.83 23.78
CA LEU A 57 -11.82 -20.99 23.56
C LEU A 57 -12.05 -22.07 24.63
N ASN A 58 -12.28 -21.68 25.89
CA ASN A 58 -12.60 -22.61 26.97
C ASN A 58 -13.97 -23.28 26.78
N GLN A 59 -14.92 -22.58 26.13
CA GLN A 59 -16.23 -23.13 25.74
C GLN A 59 -16.18 -23.99 24.46
N GLY A 60 -15.00 -24.22 23.88
CA GLY A 60 -14.81 -25.10 22.73
C GLY A 60 -14.84 -24.41 21.37
N ALA A 61 -14.71 -23.08 21.30
CA ALA A 61 -14.50 -22.39 20.03
C ALA A 61 -13.22 -22.91 19.34
N VAL A 62 -13.29 -23.18 18.03
CA VAL A 62 -12.16 -23.69 17.26
C VAL A 62 -11.20 -22.55 16.95
N VAL A 63 -9.97 -22.64 17.45
CA VAL A 63 -8.95 -21.57 17.40
C VAL A 63 -8.62 -21.08 15.98
N ASN A 64 -8.71 -21.98 14.98
CA ASN A 64 -8.37 -21.71 13.59
C ASN A 64 -9.59 -21.51 12.67
N ASP A 65 -10.79 -21.35 13.24
CA ASP A 65 -11.98 -21.07 12.45
C ASP A 65 -11.85 -19.74 11.71
N LYS A 66 -12.41 -19.73 10.51
CA LYS A 66 -12.44 -18.55 9.64
C LYS A 66 -13.80 -17.91 9.63
N ASN A 67 -13.83 -16.58 9.62
CA ASN A 67 -15.03 -15.82 9.26
C ASN A 67 -15.26 -15.86 7.73
N LYS A 68 -16.31 -15.18 7.25
CA LYS A 68 -16.62 -15.06 5.81
C LYS A 68 -15.52 -14.39 4.97
N SER A 69 -14.73 -13.52 5.59
CA SER A 69 -13.58 -12.86 4.95
C SER A 69 -12.33 -13.76 4.93
N GLY A 70 -12.44 -14.99 5.44
CA GLY A 70 -11.34 -15.94 5.56
C GLY A 70 -10.41 -15.66 6.74
N GLU A 71 -10.70 -14.65 7.56
CA GLU A 71 -9.85 -14.27 8.69
C GLU A 71 -9.99 -15.27 9.83
N THR A 72 -8.85 -15.67 10.38
CA THR A 72 -8.78 -16.33 11.69
C THR A 72 -8.72 -15.29 12.80
N ALA A 73 -8.95 -15.73 14.03
CA ALA A 73 -8.79 -14.88 15.21
C ALA A 73 -7.36 -14.33 15.31
N LEU A 74 -6.35 -15.12 14.91
CA LEU A 74 -4.95 -14.71 14.94
C LEU A 74 -4.65 -13.61 13.92
N THR A 75 -5.13 -13.77 12.67
CA THR A 75 -4.95 -12.75 11.63
C THR A 75 -5.65 -11.43 12.00
N ALA A 76 -6.84 -11.52 12.62
CA ALA A 76 -7.58 -10.34 13.05
C ALA A 76 -6.89 -9.62 14.22
N ALA A 77 -6.51 -10.34 15.27
CA ALA A 77 -5.79 -9.75 16.41
C ALA A 77 -4.44 -9.13 16.00
N ALA A 78 -3.69 -9.82 15.13
CA ALA A 78 -2.40 -9.33 14.64
C ALA A 78 -2.54 -8.05 13.80
N GLY A 79 -3.55 -7.98 12.91
CA GLY A 79 -3.78 -6.80 12.08
C GLY A 79 -4.31 -5.58 12.84
N ASN A 80 -4.96 -5.78 13.98
CA ASN A 80 -5.47 -4.70 14.82
C ASN A 80 -4.55 -4.38 16.02
N GLY A 81 -3.38 -5.01 16.13
CA GLY A 81 -2.39 -4.68 17.15
C GLY A 81 -2.60 -5.28 18.54
N HIS A 82 -3.48 -6.28 18.68
CA HIS A 82 -3.82 -6.86 19.98
C HIS A 82 -2.82 -7.92 20.43
N LEU A 83 -1.65 -7.48 20.91
CA LEU A 83 -0.52 -8.36 21.25
C LEU A 83 -0.88 -9.46 22.27
N GLU A 84 -1.59 -9.11 23.35
CA GLU A 84 -2.00 -10.08 24.37
C GLU A 84 -2.92 -11.16 23.80
N THR A 85 -3.87 -10.75 22.96
CA THR A 85 -4.76 -11.67 22.25
C THR A 85 -3.97 -12.56 21.29
N VAL A 86 -2.97 -12.02 20.58
CA VAL A 86 -2.07 -12.81 19.70
C VAL A 86 -1.31 -13.87 20.51
N ILE A 87 -0.74 -13.50 21.67
CA ILE A 87 -0.02 -14.43 22.55
C ILE A 87 -0.94 -15.55 23.02
N LEU A 88 -2.14 -15.20 23.49
CA LEU A 88 -3.16 -16.17 23.90
C LEU A 88 -3.48 -17.13 22.77
N LEU A 89 -3.84 -16.63 21.58
CA LEU A 89 -4.20 -17.48 20.44
C LEU A 89 -3.07 -18.43 20.03
N LEU A 90 -1.82 -17.95 19.98
CA LEU A 90 -0.65 -18.79 19.69
C LEU A 90 -0.44 -19.88 20.77
N SER A 91 -0.64 -19.55 22.04
CA SER A 91 -0.56 -20.53 23.14
C SER A 91 -1.65 -21.62 23.06
N ARG A 92 -2.77 -21.31 22.41
CA ARG A 92 -3.91 -22.21 22.19
C ARG A 92 -3.83 -22.95 20.84
N GLY A 93 -2.69 -22.89 20.15
CA GLY A 93 -2.44 -23.64 18.91
C GLY A 93 -2.99 -22.98 17.65
N ALA A 94 -3.15 -21.65 17.64
CA ALA A 94 -3.44 -20.93 16.41
C ALA A 94 -2.32 -21.16 15.37
N ASP A 95 -2.70 -21.51 14.15
CA ASP A 95 -1.76 -21.75 13.05
C ASP A 95 -1.31 -20.43 12.44
N ILE A 96 -0.02 -20.16 12.57
CA ILE A 96 0.64 -18.93 12.14
C ILE A 96 0.67 -18.73 10.61
N HIS A 97 0.48 -19.81 9.85
CA HIS A 97 0.53 -19.79 8.38
C HIS A 97 -0.85 -19.68 7.74
N GLN A 98 -1.93 -19.67 8.54
CA GLN A 98 -3.27 -19.41 8.03
C GLN A 98 -3.34 -17.99 7.42
N SER A 99 -4.02 -17.90 6.28
CA SER A 99 -4.26 -16.64 5.59
C SER A 99 -5.74 -16.35 5.42
N ASP A 100 -6.06 -15.06 5.28
CA ASP A 100 -7.38 -14.60 4.86
C ASP A 100 -7.65 -14.83 3.36
N LEU A 101 -8.83 -14.40 2.86
CA LEU A 101 -9.18 -14.53 1.43
C LEU A 101 -8.25 -13.76 0.49
N PHE A 102 -7.53 -12.76 1.00
CA PHE A 102 -6.52 -12.01 0.24
C PHE A 102 -5.14 -12.66 0.31
N LYS A 103 -5.04 -13.87 0.89
CA LYS A 103 -3.78 -14.58 1.16
C LYS A 103 -2.85 -13.84 2.12
N ARG A 104 -3.39 -12.96 2.98
CA ARG A 104 -2.58 -12.27 4.00
C ARG A 104 -2.48 -13.12 5.25
N THR A 105 -1.26 -13.37 5.71
CA THR A 105 -0.96 -14.05 6.98
C THR A 105 -0.99 -13.06 8.15
N ALA A 106 -0.91 -13.58 9.39
CA ALA A 106 -0.80 -12.73 10.57
C ALA A 106 0.42 -11.79 10.50
N LEU A 107 1.54 -12.25 9.92
CA LEU A 107 2.75 -11.45 9.76
C LEU A 107 2.51 -10.28 8.81
N MET A 108 1.88 -10.51 7.66
CA MET A 108 1.58 -9.47 6.69
C MET A 108 0.64 -8.42 7.28
N ARG A 109 -0.41 -8.85 7.99
CA ARG A 109 -1.36 -7.96 8.65
C ARG A 109 -0.73 -7.14 9.77
N ALA A 110 0.21 -7.71 10.53
CA ALA A 110 0.95 -6.96 11.55
C ALA A 110 2.00 -6.00 10.96
N SER A 111 2.47 -6.28 9.73
CA SER A 111 3.56 -5.53 9.10
C SER A 111 3.12 -4.25 8.41
N GLY A 112 1.82 -4.00 8.25
CA GLY A 112 1.31 -2.73 7.79
C GLY A 112 -0.20 -2.67 7.93
N GLU A 113 -0.74 -1.46 8.01
CA GLU A 113 -2.19 -1.30 7.96
C GLU A 113 -2.69 -1.73 6.58
N ASP A 114 -3.81 -2.44 6.55
CA ASP A 114 -4.52 -2.64 5.31
C ASP A 114 -4.90 -1.27 4.75
N PHE A 115 -4.14 -0.80 3.78
CA PHE A 115 -4.38 0.40 2.96
C PHE A 115 -5.80 0.45 2.35
N PHE A 116 -6.55 -0.66 2.44
CA PHE A 116 -7.97 -0.74 2.18
C PHE A 116 -8.79 0.27 3.00
N ASP A 117 -8.40 0.60 4.24
CA ASP A 117 -9.23 1.46 5.11
C ASP A 117 -9.14 2.96 4.74
N VAL A 118 -7.99 3.44 4.24
CA VAL A 118 -7.80 4.86 3.85
C VAL A 118 -8.50 5.19 2.52
N MET A 119 -8.57 4.23 1.59
CA MET A 119 -9.32 4.42 0.34
C MET A 119 -10.83 4.20 0.54
N TYR A 120 -11.24 3.33 1.47
CA TYR A 120 -12.67 3.17 1.82
C TYR A 120 -13.21 4.39 2.58
N LYS A 121 -12.42 4.99 3.49
CA LYS A 121 -12.78 6.25 4.18
C LYS A 121 -12.96 7.44 3.22
N ASN A 122 -12.23 7.48 2.11
CA ASN A 122 -12.44 8.52 1.08
C ASN A 122 -13.67 8.28 0.19
N SER A 123 -14.14 7.04 0.05
CA SER A 123 -15.46 6.75 -0.57
C SER A 123 -16.62 6.96 0.41
N VAL A 124 -16.36 6.88 1.73
CA VAL A 124 -17.31 7.23 2.80
C VAL A 124 -17.50 8.75 2.97
N ARG A 125 -16.64 9.60 2.37
CA ARG A 125 -16.90 11.05 2.25
C ARG A 125 -18.19 11.38 1.48
N SER A 126 -18.67 10.44 0.66
CA SER A 126 -19.98 10.51 0.00
C SER A 126 -21.14 10.19 0.96
N HIS A 127 -20.88 9.41 2.01
CA HIS A 127 -21.81 9.06 3.09
C HIS A 127 -21.79 10.07 4.26
N GLU A 128 -20.70 10.80 4.50
CA GLU A 128 -20.66 11.89 5.50
C GLU A 128 -21.60 13.06 5.15
N ARG A 129 -21.91 13.25 3.86
CA ARG A 129 -22.95 14.20 3.42
C ARG A 129 -24.35 13.83 3.91
N ILE A 130 -24.59 12.55 4.24
CA ILE A 130 -25.88 12.03 4.75
C ILE A 130 -25.99 12.25 6.27
N MET A 131 -24.86 12.24 7.00
CA MET A 131 -24.83 12.33 8.48
C MET A 131 -24.82 13.76 9.03
N LYS A 132 -24.90 14.79 8.19
CA LYS A 132 -24.97 16.21 8.61
C LYS A 132 -26.23 16.59 9.42
N ARG A 133 -27.01 15.61 9.90
CA ARG A 133 -28.26 15.82 10.61
C ARG A 133 -28.24 15.55 12.11
N GLU A 134 -27.24 14.90 12.68
CA GLU A 134 -27.22 14.71 14.14
C GLU A 134 -25.83 15.00 14.73
N LYS A 135 -25.81 15.96 15.66
CA LYS A 135 -24.68 16.25 16.53
C LYS A 135 -24.38 15.02 17.37
N VAL A 136 -23.22 14.40 17.15
CA VAL A 136 -22.62 13.48 18.11
C VAL A 136 -21.15 13.86 18.23
N ASP A 137 -20.76 14.28 19.44
CA ASP A 137 -19.37 14.44 19.84
C ASP A 137 -18.69 13.07 19.78
N ILE A 138 -17.75 12.89 18.84
CA ILE A 138 -16.93 11.68 18.74
C ILE A 138 -15.59 12.01 19.39
N ASP A 139 -15.30 11.24 20.43
CA ASP A 139 -14.11 11.29 21.26
C ASP A 139 -12.85 11.10 20.40
N LEU A 140 -11.95 12.08 20.46
CA LEU A 140 -10.69 12.19 19.71
C LEU A 140 -9.65 11.10 20.09
N ASN A 141 -9.97 10.19 21.01
CA ASN A 141 -9.05 9.23 21.60
C ASN A 141 -8.71 8.01 20.70
N GLU A 142 -9.56 7.63 19.74
CA GLU A 142 -9.22 6.59 18.75
C GLU A 142 -8.19 7.06 17.70
N LEU A 143 -7.91 8.37 17.64
CA LEU A 143 -6.90 8.96 16.74
C LEU A 143 -5.46 8.84 17.30
N ILE A 144 -5.29 8.37 18.56
CA ILE A 144 -4.03 8.42 19.31
C ILE A 144 -3.41 7.06 19.61
N PHE A 145 -4.07 5.92 19.34
CA PHE A 145 -3.45 4.59 19.59
C PHE A 145 -2.56 4.04 18.45
N ALA A 146 -1.86 5.00 17.85
CA ALA A 146 -0.40 4.97 17.70
C ALA A 146 0.20 4.00 16.66
N ASN A 147 0.28 4.53 15.43
CA ASN A 147 1.52 4.70 14.65
C ASN A 147 2.60 3.61 14.73
N SER A 148 2.95 3.11 13.53
CA SER A 148 3.95 2.09 13.21
C SER A 148 3.45 0.66 13.39
N GLY A 149 3.56 -0.15 12.33
CA GLY A 149 3.19 -1.56 12.35
C GLY A 149 3.74 -2.25 13.61
N ASN A 150 2.96 -3.13 14.20
CA ASN A 150 3.21 -3.64 15.55
C ASN A 150 4.50 -4.44 15.62
N VAL A 151 5.64 -3.77 15.81
CA VAL A 151 6.99 -4.36 15.80
C VAL A 151 7.07 -5.52 16.78
N SER A 152 6.40 -5.41 17.93
CA SER A 152 6.29 -6.48 18.94
C SER A 152 5.58 -7.72 18.40
N ILE A 153 4.46 -7.56 17.70
CA ILE A 153 3.72 -8.66 17.08
C ILE A 153 4.54 -9.25 15.93
N VAL A 154 5.13 -8.41 15.07
CA VAL A 154 6.00 -8.85 13.97
C VAL A 154 7.18 -9.68 14.52
N ARG A 155 7.87 -9.19 15.55
CA ARG A 155 8.96 -9.90 16.25
C ARG A 155 8.49 -11.23 16.82
N LEU A 156 7.34 -11.25 17.49
CA LEU A 156 6.75 -12.46 18.03
C LEU A 156 6.45 -13.47 16.92
N LEU A 157 5.76 -13.07 15.86
CA LEU A 157 5.39 -13.96 14.76
C LEU A 157 6.63 -14.53 14.06
N LEU A 158 7.65 -13.71 13.81
CA LEU A 158 8.93 -14.17 13.27
C LEU A 158 9.62 -15.18 14.20
N SER A 159 9.61 -14.95 15.52
CA SER A 159 10.17 -15.90 16.51
C SER A 159 9.42 -17.23 16.55
N LYS A 160 8.16 -17.25 16.12
CA LYS A 160 7.31 -18.44 16.01
C LYS A 160 7.35 -19.10 14.62
N GLY A 161 8.25 -18.65 13.74
CA GLY A 161 8.48 -19.27 12.44
C GLY A 161 7.67 -18.69 11.28
N ALA A 162 7.06 -17.51 11.44
CA ALA A 162 6.40 -16.83 10.31
C ALA A 162 7.39 -16.60 9.15
N ARG A 163 6.92 -16.86 7.92
CA ARG A 163 7.75 -16.78 6.72
C ARG A 163 7.83 -15.35 6.21
N VAL A 164 9.05 -14.78 6.24
CA VAL A 164 9.30 -13.36 5.95
C VAL A 164 9.00 -12.94 4.50
N ASN A 165 9.16 -13.86 3.54
CA ASN A 165 9.06 -13.58 2.10
C ASN A 165 7.81 -14.17 1.44
N GLU A 166 6.78 -14.52 2.22
CA GLU A 166 5.50 -14.89 1.61
C GLU A 166 4.87 -13.69 0.92
N MET A 167 4.05 -13.97 -0.08
CA MET A 167 3.35 -12.99 -0.89
C MET A 167 1.85 -13.22 -0.79
N ASP A 168 1.10 -12.12 -0.71
CA ASP A 168 -0.35 -12.16 -0.74
C ASP A 168 -0.91 -12.22 -2.17
N SER A 169 -2.22 -12.03 -2.33
CA SER A 169 -2.89 -12.05 -3.64
C SER A 169 -2.48 -10.94 -4.61
N ASN A 170 -1.80 -9.88 -4.14
CA ASN A 170 -1.24 -8.82 -4.98
C ASN A 170 0.28 -8.98 -5.18
N ASP A 171 0.81 -10.17 -4.91
CA ASP A 171 2.24 -10.44 -4.86
C ASP A 171 3.00 -9.54 -3.84
N SER A 172 2.28 -9.02 -2.83
CA SER A 172 2.84 -8.09 -1.85
C SER A 172 3.44 -8.84 -0.66
N THR A 173 4.66 -8.46 -0.27
CA THR A 173 5.35 -9.02 0.91
C THR A 173 5.08 -8.22 2.17
N ALA A 174 5.41 -8.79 3.34
CA ALA A 174 5.39 -8.07 4.62
C ALA A 174 6.22 -6.76 4.57
N LEU A 175 7.37 -6.77 3.89
CA LEU A 175 8.20 -5.57 3.74
C LEU A 175 7.49 -4.48 2.92
N MET A 176 6.81 -4.85 1.83
CA MET A 176 6.02 -3.88 1.05
C MET A 176 4.87 -3.29 1.86
N ARG A 177 4.24 -4.08 2.76
CA ARG A 177 3.23 -3.57 3.70
C ARG A 177 3.84 -2.54 4.66
N ALA A 178 5.02 -2.82 5.22
CA ALA A 178 5.73 -1.89 6.09
C ALA A 178 6.15 -0.60 5.36
N VAL A 179 6.59 -0.72 4.10
CA VAL A 179 6.87 0.45 3.25
C VAL A 179 5.59 1.26 3.02
N ASN A 180 4.45 0.63 2.72
CA ASN A 180 3.19 1.33 2.49
C ASN A 180 2.63 2.01 3.75
N SER A 181 2.86 1.46 4.94
CA SER A 181 2.50 2.07 6.22
C SER A 181 3.57 2.99 6.81
N ASP A 182 4.68 3.20 6.10
CA ASP A 182 5.83 4.01 6.54
C ASP A 182 6.44 3.56 7.89
N SER A 183 6.38 2.28 8.16
CA SER A 183 6.82 1.70 9.43
C SER A 183 8.30 1.30 9.36
N ALA A 184 9.20 2.28 9.53
CA ALA A 184 10.65 2.09 9.42
C ALA A 184 11.19 0.97 10.32
N ASP A 185 10.74 0.90 11.58
CA ASP A 185 11.19 -0.14 12.52
C ASP A 185 10.77 -1.55 12.09
N VAL A 186 9.57 -1.70 11.54
CA VAL A 186 9.10 -2.97 10.98
C VAL A 186 9.88 -3.33 9.73
N ALA A 187 10.09 -2.36 8.83
CA ALA A 187 10.87 -2.57 7.61
C ALA A 187 12.29 -3.02 7.95
N LEU A 188 12.96 -2.35 8.89
CA LEU A 188 14.29 -2.72 9.36
C LEU A 188 14.30 -4.12 9.95
N LEU A 189 13.37 -4.44 10.85
CA LEU A 189 13.27 -5.78 11.44
C LEU A 189 13.06 -6.87 10.39
N LEU A 190 12.20 -6.64 9.39
CA LEU A 190 11.96 -7.60 8.31
C LEU A 190 13.22 -7.81 7.47
N ILE A 191 13.96 -6.74 7.16
CA ILE A 191 15.24 -6.78 6.43
C ILE A 191 16.29 -7.57 7.22
N GLU A 192 16.44 -7.30 8.52
CA GLU A 192 17.34 -8.05 9.42
C GLU A 192 16.99 -9.55 9.48
N LYS A 193 15.72 -9.90 9.21
CA LYS A 193 15.25 -11.29 9.14
C LYS A 193 15.23 -11.87 7.72
N GLY A 194 15.87 -11.20 6.76
CA GLY A 194 16.07 -11.72 5.41
C GLY A 194 14.93 -11.43 4.44
N ALA A 195 14.17 -10.35 4.64
CA ALA A 195 13.27 -9.84 3.63
C ALA A 195 14.03 -9.47 2.35
N ARG A 196 13.53 -9.91 1.19
CA ARG A 196 14.10 -9.60 -0.12
C ARG A 196 13.66 -8.21 -0.58
N LEU A 197 14.60 -7.40 -1.07
CA LEU A 197 14.37 -6.00 -1.45
C LEU A 197 13.95 -5.83 -2.93
N GLU A 198 14.17 -6.87 -3.74
CA GLU A 198 14.01 -6.86 -5.21
C GLU A 198 12.83 -7.73 -5.67
N VAL A 199 11.91 -8.03 -4.75
CA VAL A 199 10.62 -8.66 -5.08
C VAL A 199 9.73 -7.63 -5.75
N LYS A 200 8.98 -8.05 -6.77
CA LYS A 200 8.01 -7.21 -7.47
C LYS A 200 6.60 -7.65 -7.09
N ASP A 201 5.75 -6.68 -6.80
CA ASP A 201 4.31 -6.88 -6.68
C ASP A 201 3.65 -7.07 -8.07
N ASN A 202 2.33 -7.20 -8.09
CA ASN A 202 1.54 -7.36 -9.31
C ASN A 202 1.58 -6.15 -10.26
N MET A 203 2.03 -4.97 -9.80
CA MET A 203 2.28 -3.78 -10.62
C MET A 203 3.73 -3.72 -11.12
N GLY A 204 4.53 -4.75 -10.81
CA GLY A 204 5.93 -4.82 -11.14
C GLY A 204 6.81 -3.90 -10.28
N GLN A 205 6.31 -3.39 -9.15
CA GLN A 205 7.00 -2.47 -8.26
C GLN A 205 7.67 -3.22 -7.10
N ALA A 206 8.87 -2.77 -6.75
CA ALA A 206 9.64 -3.28 -5.60
C ALA A 206 9.55 -2.29 -4.42
N PRO A 207 9.89 -2.68 -3.18
CA PRO A 207 9.88 -1.80 -2.01
C PRO A 207 10.46 -0.39 -2.25
N LEU A 208 11.61 -0.27 -2.90
CA LEU A 208 12.23 1.02 -3.19
C LEU A 208 11.43 1.88 -4.18
N HIS A 209 10.72 1.24 -5.14
CA HIS A 209 9.81 1.95 -6.03
C HIS A 209 8.61 2.50 -5.28
N LEU A 210 8.01 1.72 -4.38
CA LEU A 210 6.86 2.13 -3.56
C LEU A 210 7.25 3.30 -2.66
N ALA A 211 8.39 3.21 -1.96
CA ALA A 211 8.89 4.29 -1.10
C ALA A 211 9.12 5.59 -1.90
N ALA A 212 9.74 5.51 -3.07
CA ALA A 212 9.98 6.66 -3.94
C ALA A 212 8.68 7.25 -4.53
N TYR A 213 7.72 6.40 -4.92
CA TYR A 213 6.41 6.82 -5.42
C TYR A 213 5.54 7.50 -4.34
N MET A 214 5.74 7.15 -3.07
CA MET A 214 5.04 7.74 -1.94
C MET A 214 5.77 8.94 -1.32
N GLY A 215 7.01 9.22 -1.74
CA GLY A 215 7.80 10.34 -1.20
C GLY A 215 8.37 10.10 0.20
N LYS A 216 8.55 8.84 0.59
CA LYS A 216 8.98 8.46 1.95
C LYS A 216 10.51 8.51 2.05
N LEU A 217 11.05 9.70 2.30
CA LEU A 217 12.49 9.98 2.28
C LEU A 217 13.29 9.04 3.18
N GLU A 218 12.86 8.88 4.43
CA GLU A 218 13.52 8.05 5.44
C GLU A 218 13.46 6.58 5.06
N MET A 219 12.32 6.11 4.53
CA MET A 219 12.17 4.73 4.04
C MET A 219 13.05 4.47 2.81
N VAL A 220 13.18 5.43 1.90
CA VAL A 220 14.11 5.35 0.77
C VAL A 220 15.55 5.24 1.27
N ALA A 221 15.94 6.07 2.24
CA ALA A 221 17.29 6.01 2.84
C ALA A 221 17.55 4.64 3.48
N LEU A 222 16.62 4.15 4.30
CA LEU A 222 16.71 2.87 4.99
C LEU A 222 16.89 1.70 4.01
N LEU A 223 16.09 1.65 2.94
CA LEU A 223 16.18 0.58 1.94
C LEU A 223 17.54 0.61 1.22
N ILE A 224 18.02 1.79 0.81
CA ILE A 224 19.30 1.94 0.13
C ILE A 224 20.47 1.57 1.05
N GLU A 225 20.42 1.97 2.32
CA GLU A 225 21.45 1.66 3.32
C GLU A 225 21.50 0.17 3.66
N ASN A 226 20.41 -0.55 3.40
CA ASN A 226 20.34 -2.01 3.47
C ASN A 226 20.54 -2.70 2.11
N ASN A 227 21.20 -2.04 1.15
CA ASN A 227 21.64 -2.57 -0.14
C ASN A 227 20.52 -2.81 -1.17
N ALA A 228 19.38 -2.11 -1.08
CA ALA A 228 18.42 -2.11 -2.19
C ALA A 228 19.06 -1.60 -3.48
N VAL A 229 18.82 -2.28 -4.60
CA VAL A 229 19.37 -1.87 -5.90
C VAL A 229 18.72 -0.55 -6.36
N ILE A 230 19.48 0.55 -6.32
CA ILE A 230 19.01 1.92 -6.57
C ILE A 230 18.33 2.08 -7.94
N ASP A 231 18.90 1.49 -8.99
CA ASP A 231 18.38 1.55 -10.36
C ASP A 231 17.58 0.28 -10.73
N TYR A 232 17.04 -0.47 -9.75
CA TYR A 232 16.17 -1.59 -10.06
C TYR A 232 15.00 -1.11 -10.92
N LYS A 233 14.63 -1.90 -11.93
CA LYS A 233 13.59 -1.50 -12.88
C LYS A 233 12.31 -2.26 -12.62
N THR A 234 11.17 -1.58 -12.73
CA THR A 234 9.86 -2.23 -12.78
C THR A 234 9.68 -3.05 -14.04
N MET A 235 8.51 -3.67 -14.22
CA MET A 235 8.16 -4.36 -15.47
C MET A 235 8.00 -3.43 -16.69
N PHE A 236 7.92 -2.11 -16.48
CA PHE A 236 7.85 -1.09 -17.53
C PHE A 236 9.16 -0.32 -17.69
N GLY A 237 10.24 -0.83 -17.08
CA GLY A 237 11.55 -0.20 -17.13
C GLY A 237 11.73 1.04 -16.24
N LYS A 238 10.70 1.45 -15.47
CA LYS A 238 10.77 2.63 -14.59
C LYS A 238 11.70 2.38 -13.41
N THR A 239 12.48 3.39 -13.00
CA THR A 239 13.35 3.36 -11.82
C THR A 239 12.71 4.14 -10.65
N PRO A 240 13.20 3.98 -9.40
CA PRO A 240 12.75 4.80 -8.26
C PRO A 240 12.89 6.32 -8.50
N LEU A 241 13.98 6.75 -9.16
CA LEU A 241 14.20 8.16 -9.51
C LEU A 241 13.09 8.71 -10.42
N MET A 242 12.61 7.90 -11.36
CA MET A 242 11.50 8.29 -12.25
C MET A 242 10.20 8.50 -11.49
N PHE A 243 9.88 7.62 -10.53
CA PHE A 243 8.68 7.78 -9.70
C PHE A 243 8.75 9.03 -8.82
N ALA A 244 9.89 9.28 -8.16
CA ALA A 244 10.07 10.46 -7.32
C ALA A 244 10.00 11.77 -8.14
N ALA A 245 10.59 11.78 -9.35
CA ALA A 245 10.52 12.93 -10.25
C ALA A 245 9.11 13.18 -10.80
N GLU A 246 8.39 12.12 -11.21
CA GLU A 246 7.00 12.19 -11.71
C GLU A 246 6.02 12.70 -10.66
N ARG A 247 6.32 12.52 -9.37
CA ARG A 247 5.48 12.89 -8.21
C ARG A 247 5.96 14.14 -7.47
N ASN A 248 7.00 14.81 -7.96
CA ASN A 248 7.59 16.03 -7.39
C ASN A 248 8.24 15.88 -5.98
N PHE A 249 8.79 14.72 -5.64
CA PHE A 249 9.50 14.53 -4.36
C PHE A 249 10.99 14.89 -4.51
N LEU A 250 11.28 16.19 -4.43
CA LEU A 250 12.61 16.75 -4.72
C LEU A 250 13.71 16.27 -3.76
N ASP A 251 13.38 16.11 -2.49
CA ASP A 251 14.24 15.54 -1.45
C ASP A 251 14.61 14.07 -1.73
N VAL A 252 13.64 13.25 -2.13
CA VAL A 252 13.88 11.86 -2.54
C VAL A 252 14.74 11.81 -3.80
N VAL A 253 14.49 12.67 -4.79
CA VAL A 253 15.31 12.79 -6.00
C VAL A 253 16.75 13.17 -5.65
N LYS A 254 16.95 14.17 -4.77
CA LYS A 254 18.28 14.58 -4.29
C LYS A 254 19.00 13.42 -3.61
N LEU A 255 18.31 12.68 -2.74
CA LEU A 255 18.89 11.51 -2.06
C LEU A 255 19.30 10.41 -3.04
N LEU A 256 18.40 10.04 -3.96
CA LEU A 256 18.67 8.99 -4.96
C LEU A 256 19.88 9.34 -5.83
N LEU A 257 19.97 10.59 -6.33
CA LEU A 257 21.13 11.04 -7.10
C LEU A 257 22.41 11.04 -6.27
N LYS A 258 22.34 11.51 -5.01
CA LYS A 258 23.48 11.48 -4.08
C LYS A 258 23.99 10.05 -3.84
N LYS A 259 23.09 9.06 -3.80
CA LYS A 259 23.43 7.64 -3.63
C LYS A 259 23.82 6.96 -4.96
N GLY A 260 23.84 7.68 -6.08
CA GLY A 260 24.37 7.20 -7.37
C GLY A 260 23.33 6.72 -8.38
N ALA A 261 22.05 7.09 -8.23
CA ALA A 261 21.03 6.79 -9.23
C ALA A 261 21.40 7.35 -10.62
N LYS A 262 21.18 6.57 -11.67
CA LYS A 262 21.47 6.99 -13.05
C LYS A 262 20.42 7.99 -13.53
N ILE A 263 20.78 9.27 -13.52
CA ILE A 263 19.90 10.39 -13.89
C ILE A 263 19.28 10.28 -15.29
N ASN A 264 19.99 9.63 -16.22
CA ASN A 264 19.58 9.49 -17.63
C ASN A 264 19.06 8.08 -17.99
N SER A 265 18.75 7.25 -16.99
CA SER A 265 18.08 5.97 -17.23
C SER A 265 16.78 6.19 -18.01
N LYS A 266 16.45 5.23 -18.88
CA LYS A 266 15.22 5.22 -19.67
C LYS A 266 14.31 4.06 -19.29
N ASP A 267 13.01 4.34 -19.22
CA ASP A 267 11.97 3.33 -19.18
C ASP A 267 11.76 2.71 -20.57
N ASP A 268 10.85 1.73 -20.68
CA ASP A 268 10.65 1.00 -21.94
C ASP A 268 9.99 1.86 -23.03
N ARG A 269 9.43 3.02 -22.66
CA ARG A 269 8.90 4.04 -23.57
C ARG A 269 9.94 5.12 -23.90
N GLY A 270 11.15 5.00 -23.38
CA GLY A 270 12.24 5.96 -23.59
C GLY A 270 12.19 7.20 -22.69
N ASN A 271 11.27 7.26 -21.71
CA ASN A 271 11.18 8.37 -20.78
C ASN A 271 12.32 8.35 -19.76
N THR A 272 12.82 9.54 -19.41
CA THR A 272 13.76 9.76 -18.30
C THR A 272 13.02 10.38 -17.10
N ALA A 273 13.69 10.49 -15.96
CA ALA A 273 13.15 11.25 -14.82
C ALA A 273 12.80 12.70 -15.21
N LEU A 274 13.64 13.33 -16.04
CA LEU A 274 13.41 14.69 -16.55
C LEU A 274 12.16 14.77 -17.43
N SER A 275 11.98 13.87 -18.40
CA SER A 275 10.80 13.92 -19.28
C SER A 275 9.49 13.69 -18.52
N LEU A 276 9.53 12.87 -17.47
CA LEU A 276 8.38 12.67 -16.58
C LEU A 276 8.08 13.92 -15.74
N ALA A 277 9.09 14.57 -15.16
CA ALA A 277 8.91 15.82 -14.43
C ALA A 277 8.34 16.95 -15.32
N ILE A 278 8.79 17.04 -16.59
CA ILE A 278 8.26 17.98 -17.57
C ILE A 278 6.77 17.70 -17.85
N ARG A 279 6.41 16.45 -18.17
CA ARG A 279 5.02 16.04 -18.45
C ARG A 279 4.08 16.23 -17.25
N SER A 280 4.58 16.05 -16.03
CA SER A 280 3.81 16.29 -14.80
C SER A 280 3.75 17.76 -14.39
N GLY A 281 4.46 18.65 -15.07
CA GLY A 281 4.39 20.08 -14.84
C GLY A 281 5.24 20.59 -13.66
N HIS A 282 6.32 19.88 -13.30
CA HIS A 282 7.09 20.16 -12.07
C HIS A 282 8.32 21.04 -12.32
N GLY A 283 8.10 22.35 -12.54
CA GLY A 283 9.16 23.30 -12.92
C GLY A 283 10.42 23.29 -12.04
N GLU A 284 10.28 23.32 -10.70
CA GLU A 284 11.44 23.28 -9.79
C GLU A 284 12.24 21.96 -9.93
N MET A 285 11.54 20.82 -10.02
CA MET A 285 12.16 19.51 -10.26
C MET A 285 12.90 19.47 -11.60
N VAL A 286 12.30 20.04 -12.64
CA VAL A 286 12.88 20.14 -13.98
C VAL A 286 14.18 20.96 -13.94
N GLU A 287 14.16 22.14 -13.32
CA GLU A 287 15.37 22.94 -13.16
C GLU A 287 16.46 22.19 -12.40
N PHE A 288 16.10 21.53 -11.31
CA PHE A 288 17.04 20.78 -10.49
C PHE A 288 17.68 19.62 -11.28
N LEU A 289 16.86 18.81 -11.96
CA LEU A 289 17.33 17.70 -12.78
C LEU A 289 18.24 18.16 -13.93
N ARG A 290 17.94 19.31 -14.54
CA ARG A 290 18.79 19.92 -15.58
C ARG A 290 20.14 20.36 -15.01
N LYS A 291 20.13 21.10 -13.89
CA LYS A 291 21.36 21.52 -13.20
C LYS A 291 22.20 20.31 -12.74
N SER A 292 21.56 19.18 -12.48
CA SER A 292 22.19 17.91 -12.08
C SER A 292 22.71 17.06 -13.27
N GLY A 293 22.66 17.58 -14.51
CA GLY A 293 23.22 16.90 -15.69
C GLY A 293 22.26 15.96 -16.42
N SER A 294 20.95 16.12 -16.24
CA SER A 294 19.96 15.42 -17.07
C SER A 294 20.11 15.84 -18.53
N LYS A 295 20.12 14.87 -19.43
CA LYS A 295 20.05 15.10 -20.87
C LYS A 295 18.61 15.40 -21.24
N LEU A 296 18.42 16.41 -22.07
CA LEU A 296 17.12 16.71 -22.64
C LEU A 296 16.56 15.49 -23.38
N PRO A 297 15.23 15.36 -23.44
CA PRO A 297 14.61 14.39 -24.33
C PRO A 297 15.15 14.59 -25.75
N SER A 298 15.31 13.49 -26.49
CA SER A 298 15.57 13.60 -27.92
C SER A 298 14.35 14.24 -28.56
N ILE A 299 14.49 15.48 -29.01
CA ILE A 299 13.43 16.21 -29.71
C ILE A 299 13.55 15.88 -31.20
N ASP A 300 12.53 15.24 -31.75
CA ASP A 300 12.39 14.97 -33.19
C ASP A 300 11.08 15.55 -33.72
N SER A 301 10.91 15.58 -35.04
CA SER A 301 9.72 16.17 -35.67
C SER A 301 8.39 15.55 -35.24
N LYS A 302 8.40 14.32 -34.68
CA LYS A 302 7.21 13.61 -34.23
C LYS A 302 6.81 14.03 -32.82
N ASN A 303 7.79 14.17 -31.91
CA ASN A 303 7.52 14.48 -30.50
C ASN A 303 7.72 15.96 -30.11
N ILE A 304 8.20 16.81 -31.02
CA ILE A 304 8.55 18.20 -30.74
C ILE A 304 7.36 19.04 -30.24
N LEU A 305 6.17 18.82 -30.79
CA LEU A 305 4.96 19.52 -30.37
C LEU A 305 4.56 19.09 -28.95
N GLU A 306 4.48 17.79 -28.70
CA GLU A 306 4.14 17.25 -27.38
C GLU A 306 5.15 17.70 -26.32
N THR A 307 6.44 17.71 -26.67
CA THR A 307 7.50 18.22 -25.80
C THR A 307 7.33 19.71 -25.50
N MET A 308 6.93 20.51 -26.50
CA MET A 308 6.65 21.93 -26.30
C MET A 308 5.45 22.16 -25.38
N ILE A 309 4.35 21.43 -25.60
CA ILE A 309 3.14 21.50 -24.77
C ILE A 309 3.48 21.13 -23.32
N ASN A 310 4.20 20.03 -23.10
CA ASN A 310 4.58 19.61 -21.76
C ASN A 310 5.55 20.62 -21.10
N ALA A 311 6.48 21.20 -21.86
CA ALA A 311 7.38 22.25 -21.35
C ALA A 311 6.60 23.51 -20.91
N VAL A 312 5.58 23.91 -21.66
CA VAL A 312 4.67 25.01 -21.31
C VAL A 312 3.86 24.68 -20.05
N MET A 313 3.28 23.48 -19.99
CA MET A 313 2.54 23.02 -18.81
C MET A 313 3.41 23.01 -17.55
N GLY A 314 4.68 22.64 -17.67
CA GLY A 314 5.63 22.63 -16.56
C GLY A 314 6.42 23.90 -16.32
N GLY A 315 6.20 24.93 -17.14
CA GLY A 315 6.95 26.19 -17.04
C GLY A 315 8.45 26.05 -17.21
N ASP A 316 8.92 25.07 -17.99
CA ASP A 316 10.35 24.98 -18.32
C ASP A 316 10.70 26.00 -19.41
N MET A 317 10.87 27.25 -19.00
CA MET A 317 11.24 28.35 -19.89
C MET A 317 12.54 28.11 -20.65
N GLY A 318 13.46 27.31 -20.09
CA GLY A 318 14.70 26.94 -20.78
C GLY A 318 14.42 26.03 -21.98
N LEU A 319 13.61 24.98 -21.77
CA LEU A 319 13.22 24.06 -22.84
C LEU A 319 12.31 24.71 -23.87
N ILE A 320 11.38 25.58 -23.45
CA ILE A 320 10.54 26.37 -24.37
C ILE A 320 11.44 27.20 -25.29
N LYS A 321 12.39 27.97 -24.73
CA LYS A 321 13.33 28.80 -25.51
C LYS A 321 14.17 27.94 -26.47
N GLU A 322 14.64 26.78 -26.03
CA GLU A 322 15.40 25.88 -26.88
C GLU A 322 14.57 25.30 -28.03
N ILE A 323 13.34 24.84 -27.76
CA ILE A 323 12.43 24.32 -28.80
C ILE A 323 12.10 25.42 -29.81
N VAL A 324 11.80 26.63 -29.35
CA VAL A 324 11.56 27.79 -30.23
C VAL A 324 12.80 28.09 -31.09
N SER A 325 14.01 28.02 -30.52
CA SER A 325 15.25 28.25 -31.26
C SER A 325 15.51 27.24 -32.38
N LYS A 326 14.88 26.05 -32.32
CA LYS A 326 14.95 25.02 -33.37
C LYS A 326 13.96 25.25 -34.51
N GLY A 327 13.25 26.39 -34.51
CA GLY A 327 12.36 26.79 -35.62
C GLY A 327 11.01 26.07 -35.64
N VAL A 328 10.51 25.67 -34.47
CA VAL A 328 9.23 24.97 -34.34
C VAL A 328 8.08 25.91 -34.64
N ASP A 329 7.10 25.44 -35.41
CA ASP A 329 5.84 26.15 -35.58
C ASP A 329 5.05 26.15 -34.27
N ILE A 330 5.16 27.26 -33.53
CA ILE A 330 4.50 27.51 -32.25
C ILE A 330 2.96 27.56 -32.35
N ASN A 331 2.42 27.70 -33.57
CA ASN A 331 0.99 27.72 -33.84
C ASN A 331 0.44 26.34 -34.19
N ARG A 332 1.30 25.31 -34.26
CA ARG A 332 0.88 23.94 -34.51
C ARG A 332 -0.06 23.49 -33.39
N LYS A 333 -1.16 22.84 -33.78
CA LYS A 333 -2.19 22.35 -32.87
C LYS A 333 -1.97 20.88 -32.52
N THR A 334 -2.28 20.50 -31.27
CA THR A 334 -2.43 19.10 -30.86
C THR A 334 -3.62 18.45 -31.57
N GLU A 335 -3.78 17.13 -31.44
CA GLU A 335 -4.97 16.41 -31.95
C GLU A 335 -6.27 16.97 -31.35
N GLU A 336 -6.19 17.50 -30.13
CA GLU A 336 -7.30 18.15 -29.42
C GLU A 336 -7.48 19.64 -29.80
N GLY A 337 -6.68 20.17 -30.74
CA GLY A 337 -6.81 21.53 -31.25
C GLY A 337 -6.09 22.61 -30.44
N TRP A 338 -5.33 22.25 -29.40
CA TRP A 338 -4.61 23.19 -28.54
C TRP A 338 -3.27 23.63 -29.15
N THR A 339 -2.95 24.92 -29.08
CA THR A 339 -1.60 25.44 -29.34
C THR A 339 -0.82 25.59 -28.04
N ALA A 340 0.50 25.73 -28.12
CA ALA A 340 1.34 26.03 -26.96
C ALA A 340 0.87 27.28 -26.19
N LEU A 341 0.49 28.33 -26.93
CA LEU A 341 -0.04 29.57 -26.34
C LEU A 341 -1.37 29.35 -25.60
N LEU A 342 -2.30 28.59 -26.18
CA LEU A 342 -3.58 28.29 -25.53
C LEU A 342 -3.38 27.47 -24.25
N VAL A 343 -2.42 26.54 -24.26
CA VAL A 343 -2.05 25.80 -23.06
C VAL A 343 -1.44 26.72 -22.01
N ALA A 344 -0.50 27.60 -22.38
CA ALA A 344 0.12 28.57 -21.47
C ALA A 344 -0.92 29.45 -20.77
N ALA A 345 -1.87 30.00 -21.54
CA ALA A 345 -2.97 30.80 -21.02
C ALA A 345 -3.88 29.99 -20.08
N ASN A 346 -4.21 28.75 -20.45
CA ASN A 346 -5.08 27.88 -19.65
C ASN A 346 -4.45 27.48 -18.30
N VAL A 347 -3.14 27.22 -18.26
CA VAL A 347 -2.42 26.91 -17.01
C VAL A 347 -2.01 28.16 -16.23
N GLY A 348 -2.29 29.37 -16.74
CA GLY A 348 -1.91 30.63 -16.10
C GLY A 348 -0.42 30.92 -16.11
N ASN A 349 0.35 30.29 -17.01
CA ASN A 349 1.79 30.50 -17.13
C ASN A 349 2.09 31.69 -18.03
N LEU A 350 2.00 32.89 -17.45
CA LEU A 350 2.22 34.17 -18.15
C LEU A 350 3.63 34.33 -18.73
N GLU A 351 4.64 33.66 -18.14
CA GLU A 351 6.00 33.73 -18.67
C GLU A 351 6.16 32.89 -19.94
N ALA A 352 5.41 31.79 -20.06
CA ALA A 352 5.44 30.90 -21.22
C ALA A 352 4.55 31.36 -22.38
N ALA A 353 3.55 32.21 -22.13
CA ALA A 353 2.62 32.76 -23.12
C ALA A 353 3.28 33.85 -23.99
#